data_AF-A0A564ZUA6-F1
#
_entry.id   AF-A0A564ZUA6-F1
#
_cell.length_a   1.000
_cell.length_b   1.000
_cell.length_c   1.000
_cell.angle_alpha   90.00
_cell.angle_beta   90.00
_cell.angle_gamma   90.00
#
_symmetry.space_group_name_H-M   'P 1'
#
loop_
_entity.id
_entity.type
_entity.pdbx_description
1 polymer ?
#
loop_
_entity_poly.entity_id
_entity_poly.type
_entity_poly.pdbx_seq_one_letter_code
_entity_poly.pdbx_strand_id
1 'polypeptide(L)'
;MGETIYNFVSSFPKVQSEFNSIIKAVESGGQLYCKEINTYFPQNWERFGQTCKEVYSYLNDLEGKYLNVNDVKERCKYLSYWLYEKIENNDELTYNTLSLYQNFMQMNEHFPILEKNICNNYIEVISEDTYNELKELYGLFDELNNLQKNSHPQILQICENATKCYTKYMSYKDTCHGNKKKNLRNELERFRREYNSFIQNKASCNPQIKTLPSFQETNVDVLIIPIVIVLFTPLGSWFYGRIKRKKNMRKFMNEEKEQFSYDSKIPNINSHKTQYNIAYYKS
;
A
#
# COMPACT_ATOMS: atom_id res chain seq x y z
N MET A 1 -12.08 14.27 0.02
CA MET A 1 -12.01 13.20 -1.01
C MET A 1 -12.70 12.00 -0.42
N GLY A 2 -13.73 11.48 -1.09
CA GLY A 2 -14.40 10.26 -0.63
C GLY A 2 -13.46 9.05 -0.70
N GLU A 3 -13.63 8.10 0.22
CA GLU A 3 -12.98 6.78 0.14
C GLU A 3 -13.48 6.06 -1.12
N THR A 4 -12.56 5.51 -1.90
CA THR A 4 -12.88 4.75 -3.12
C THR A 4 -12.75 3.25 -2.85
N ILE A 5 -13.37 2.40 -3.67
CA ILE A 5 -13.22 0.94 -3.60
C ILE A 5 -11.77 0.45 -3.53
N TYR A 6 -10.83 1.17 -4.17
CA TYR A 6 -9.40 0.86 -4.12
C TYR A 6 -8.85 0.77 -2.68
N ASN A 7 -9.31 1.64 -1.77
CA ASN A 7 -8.83 1.70 -0.39
C ASN A 7 -9.12 0.42 0.41
N PHE A 8 -10.01 -0.44 -0.08
CA PHE A 8 -10.45 -1.67 0.57
C PHE A 8 -9.92 -2.94 -0.13
N VAL A 9 -9.31 -2.83 -1.31
CA VAL A 9 -8.93 -4.01 -2.11
C VAL A 9 -7.98 -4.97 -1.39
N SER A 10 -7.14 -4.44 -0.48
CA SER A 10 -6.20 -5.25 0.30
C SER A 10 -6.89 -6.31 1.18
N SER A 11 -8.13 -6.05 1.57
CA SER A 11 -8.89 -6.95 2.44
C SER A 11 -9.81 -7.90 1.68
N PHE A 12 -10.03 -7.67 0.38
CA PHE A 12 -10.92 -8.46 -0.45
C PHE A 12 -10.64 -9.96 -0.41
N PRO A 13 -9.39 -10.47 -0.39
CA PRO A 13 -9.17 -11.92 -0.29
C PRO A 13 -9.71 -12.53 1.01
N LYS A 14 -9.63 -11.80 2.12
CA LYS A 14 -10.22 -12.22 3.40
C LYS A 14 -11.75 -12.19 3.32
N VAL A 15 -12.31 -11.08 2.84
CA VAL A 15 -13.77 -10.92 2.70
C VAL A 15 -14.35 -11.95 1.74
N GLN A 16 -13.67 -12.28 0.63
CA GLN A 16 -14.08 -13.33 -0.30
C GLN A 16 -14.21 -14.67 0.41
N SER A 17 -13.23 -15.04 1.24
CA SER A 17 -13.28 -16.30 1.99
C SER A 17 -14.51 -16.37 2.91
N GLU A 18 -14.81 -15.27 3.60
CA GLU A 18 -16.01 -15.17 4.46
C GLU A 18 -17.29 -15.22 3.62
N PHE A 19 -17.38 -14.42 2.57
CA PHE A 19 -18.50 -14.37 1.62
C PHE A 19 -18.81 -15.77 1.06
N ASN A 20 -17.79 -16.46 0.54
CA ASN A 20 -17.92 -17.80 -0.03
C ASN A 20 -18.39 -18.84 0.99
N SER A 21 -18.09 -18.66 2.28
CA SER A 21 -18.59 -19.54 3.34
C SER A 21 -20.07 -19.30 3.63
N ILE A 22 -20.51 -18.04 3.59
CA ILE A 22 -21.89 -17.63 3.86
C ILE A 22 -22.82 -18.10 2.74
N ILE A 23 -22.49 -17.80 1.48
CA ILE A 23 -23.40 -18.10 0.35
C ILE A 23 -23.57 -19.60 0.09
N LYS A 24 -22.66 -20.44 0.59
CA LYS A 24 -22.78 -21.91 0.50
C LYS A 24 -23.84 -22.47 1.44
N ALA A 25 -24.15 -21.76 2.52
CA ALA A 25 -25.10 -22.20 3.54
C ALA A 25 -26.56 -21.86 3.18
N VAL A 26 -26.90 -21.78 1.88
CA VAL A 26 -28.15 -21.22 1.32
C VAL A 26 -29.36 -21.44 2.24
N GLU A 27 -29.85 -20.33 2.79
CA GLU A 27 -30.97 -20.31 3.73
C GLU A 27 -32.32 -20.31 2.99
N SER A 28 -33.35 -20.90 3.63
CA SER A 28 -34.74 -20.81 3.18
C SER A 28 -35.23 -19.36 3.02
N GLY A 29 -34.65 -18.42 3.78
CA GLY A 29 -34.93 -16.98 3.68
C GLY A 29 -34.64 -16.41 2.30
N GLY A 30 -33.52 -16.79 1.66
CA GLY A 30 -33.17 -16.28 0.33
C GLY A 30 -34.16 -16.73 -0.74
N GLN A 31 -34.69 -17.95 -0.62
CA GLN A 31 -35.70 -18.45 -1.55
C GLN A 31 -37.03 -17.70 -1.42
N LEU A 32 -37.43 -17.36 -0.19
CA LEU A 32 -38.63 -16.55 0.05
C LEU A 32 -38.44 -15.11 -0.45
N TYR A 33 -37.30 -14.50 -0.13
CA TYR A 33 -36.98 -13.13 -0.51
C TYR A 33 -36.97 -12.94 -2.04
N CYS A 34 -36.31 -13.85 -2.75
CA CYS A 34 -36.15 -13.78 -4.21
C CYS A 34 -37.30 -14.43 -5.00
N LYS A 35 -38.46 -14.68 -4.37
CA LYS A 35 -39.58 -15.41 -5.00
C LYS A 35 -40.12 -14.70 -6.25
N GLU A 36 -40.14 -13.37 -6.23
CA GLU A 36 -40.66 -12.53 -7.33
C GLU A 36 -39.56 -11.97 -8.24
N ILE A 37 -38.40 -12.65 -8.29
CA ILE A 37 -37.25 -12.23 -9.11
C ILE A 37 -37.62 -11.94 -10.57
N ASN A 38 -38.57 -12.68 -11.13
CA ASN A 38 -39.05 -12.53 -12.50
C ASN A 38 -39.76 -11.19 -12.76
N THR A 39 -40.33 -10.55 -11.74
CA THR A 39 -40.93 -9.21 -11.85
C THR A 39 -39.85 -8.15 -12.09
N TYR A 40 -38.69 -8.29 -11.42
CA TYR A 40 -37.60 -7.32 -11.46
C TYR A 40 -36.59 -7.62 -12.57
N PHE A 41 -36.47 -8.89 -12.98
CA PHE A 41 -35.54 -9.32 -14.02
C PHE A 41 -36.20 -10.26 -15.05
N PRO A 42 -37.21 -9.82 -15.83
CA PRO A 42 -38.00 -10.71 -16.68
C PRO A 42 -37.20 -11.57 -17.66
N GLN A 43 -36.10 -11.02 -18.20
CA GLN A 43 -35.26 -11.70 -19.19
C GLN A 43 -34.10 -12.50 -18.58
N ASN A 44 -33.72 -12.21 -17.32
CA ASN A 44 -32.51 -12.73 -16.68
C ASN A 44 -32.80 -13.36 -15.30
N TRP A 45 -34.06 -13.74 -15.04
CA TRP A 45 -34.54 -14.14 -13.72
C TRP A 45 -33.88 -15.42 -13.19
N GLU A 46 -33.50 -16.37 -14.05
CA GLU A 46 -32.79 -17.59 -13.61
C GLU A 46 -31.40 -17.23 -13.09
N ARG A 47 -30.64 -16.44 -13.86
CA ARG A 47 -29.30 -15.97 -13.51
C ARG A 47 -29.33 -15.13 -12.24
N PHE A 48 -30.13 -14.07 -12.25
CA PHE A 48 -30.21 -13.14 -11.12
C PHE A 48 -30.99 -13.69 -9.94
N GLY A 49 -31.78 -14.76 -10.12
CA GLY A 49 -32.44 -15.46 -9.04
C GLY A 49 -31.46 -16.15 -8.10
N GLN A 50 -30.40 -16.75 -8.65
CA GLN A 50 -29.33 -17.30 -7.82
C GLN A 50 -28.50 -16.19 -7.16
N THR A 51 -28.10 -15.17 -7.93
CA THR A 51 -27.36 -14.01 -7.40
C THR A 51 -28.13 -13.31 -6.28
N CYS A 52 -29.44 -13.14 -6.42
CA CYS A 52 -30.31 -12.55 -5.40
C CYS A 52 -30.23 -13.31 -4.08
N LYS A 53 -30.30 -14.65 -4.11
CA LYS A 53 -30.24 -15.49 -2.91
C LYS A 53 -28.90 -15.37 -2.20
N GLU A 54 -27.81 -15.31 -2.97
CA GLU A 54 -26.45 -15.13 -2.47
C GLU A 54 -26.27 -13.76 -1.82
N VAL A 55 -26.76 -12.70 -2.47
CA VAL A 55 -26.77 -11.33 -1.93
C VAL A 55 -27.59 -11.27 -0.65
N TYR A 56 -28.82 -11.82 -0.63
CA TYR A 56 -29.67 -11.87 0.56
C TYR A 56 -28.93 -12.56 1.72
N SER A 57 -28.39 -13.76 1.49
CA SER A 57 -27.74 -14.55 2.55
C SER A 57 -26.55 -13.78 3.14
N TYR A 58 -25.80 -13.10 2.27
CA TYR A 58 -24.69 -12.26 2.71
C TYR A 58 -25.16 -11.09 3.55
N LEU A 59 -26.15 -10.30 3.10
CA LEU A 59 -26.64 -9.15 3.84
C LEU A 59 -27.27 -9.53 5.18
N ASN A 60 -28.04 -10.62 5.23
CA ASN A 60 -28.64 -11.14 6.44
C ASN A 60 -27.57 -11.49 7.50
N ASP A 61 -26.50 -12.17 7.09
CA ASP A 61 -25.37 -12.49 7.99
C ASP A 61 -24.66 -11.21 8.49
N LEU A 62 -24.47 -10.22 7.62
CA LEU A 62 -23.84 -8.95 8.03
C LEU A 62 -24.69 -8.16 9.02
N GLU A 63 -26.02 -8.14 8.86
CA GLU A 63 -26.95 -7.52 9.79
C GLU A 63 -26.89 -8.19 11.17
N GLY A 64 -26.86 -9.52 11.21
CA GLY A 64 -26.77 -10.30 12.44
C GLY A 64 -25.44 -10.13 13.21
N LYS A 65 -24.36 -9.70 12.54
CA LYS A 65 -23.02 -9.54 13.13
C LYS A 65 -22.78 -8.22 13.85
N TYR A 66 -23.67 -7.22 13.73
CA TYR A 66 -23.51 -5.89 14.36
C TYR A 66 -22.13 -5.26 14.13
N LEU A 67 -21.66 -5.31 12.88
CA LEU A 67 -20.33 -4.81 12.50
C LEU A 67 -20.21 -3.29 12.67
N ASN A 68 -18.99 -2.81 12.92
CA ASN A 68 -18.72 -1.37 12.89
C ASN A 68 -18.78 -0.83 11.44
N VAL A 69 -18.88 0.50 11.31
CA VAL A 69 -19.07 1.18 10.02
C VAL A 69 -17.97 0.84 9.00
N ASN A 70 -16.71 0.69 9.42
CA ASN A 70 -15.61 0.39 8.50
C ASN A 70 -15.66 -1.05 8.01
N ASP A 71 -16.00 -2.00 8.88
CA ASP A 71 -16.20 -3.40 8.52
C ASP A 71 -17.38 -3.59 7.56
N VAL A 72 -18.46 -2.83 7.75
CA VAL A 72 -19.61 -2.79 6.81
C VAL A 72 -19.17 -2.22 5.46
N LYS A 73 -18.50 -1.06 5.45
CA LYS A 73 -17.98 -0.45 4.22
C LYS A 73 -17.14 -1.43 3.42
N GLU A 74 -16.15 -2.03 4.06
CA GLU A 74 -15.24 -3.00 3.45
C GLU A 74 -15.99 -4.13 2.72
N ARG A 75 -16.97 -4.71 3.39
CA ARG A 75 -17.79 -5.82 2.91
C ARG A 75 -18.74 -5.42 1.78
N CYS A 76 -19.34 -4.24 1.87
CA CYS A 76 -20.19 -3.71 0.82
C CYS A 76 -19.39 -3.28 -0.42
N LYS A 77 -18.16 -2.78 -0.27
CA LYS A 77 -17.25 -2.51 -1.39
C LYS A 77 -16.85 -3.81 -2.08
N TYR A 78 -16.55 -4.86 -1.31
CA TYR A 78 -16.33 -6.19 -1.87
C TYR A 78 -17.57 -6.71 -2.63
N LEU A 79 -18.78 -6.53 -2.08
CA LEU A 79 -20.02 -6.91 -2.75
C LEU A 79 -20.17 -6.20 -4.11
N SER A 80 -19.78 -4.93 -4.21
CA SER A 80 -19.76 -4.20 -5.48
C SER A 80 -18.84 -4.87 -6.50
N TYR A 81 -17.61 -5.21 -6.08
CA TYR A 81 -16.63 -5.92 -6.91
C TYR A 81 -17.17 -7.27 -7.40
N TRP A 82 -17.76 -8.05 -6.52
CA TRP A 82 -18.33 -9.36 -6.86
C TRP A 82 -19.55 -9.26 -7.79
N LEU A 83 -20.43 -8.27 -7.58
CA LEU A 83 -21.59 -8.04 -8.44
C LEU A 83 -21.17 -7.68 -9.87
N TYR A 84 -20.05 -6.98 -10.06
CA TYR A 84 -19.55 -6.65 -11.39
C TYR A 84 -19.26 -7.93 -12.20
N GLU A 85 -18.64 -8.94 -11.59
CA GLU A 85 -18.38 -10.25 -12.22
C GLU A 85 -19.69 -10.93 -12.66
N LYS A 86 -20.79 -10.67 -11.94
CA LYS A 86 -22.12 -11.19 -12.28
C LYS A 86 -22.80 -10.43 -13.40
N ILE A 87 -22.33 -9.27 -13.80
CA ILE A 87 -22.87 -8.48 -14.92
C ILE A 87 -22.11 -8.82 -16.21
N GLU A 88 -20.77 -8.73 -16.16
CA GLU A 88 -19.85 -8.85 -17.30
C GLU A 88 -19.98 -10.17 -18.07
N ASN A 89 -20.41 -11.25 -17.40
CA ASN A 89 -20.53 -12.58 -18.00
C ASN A 89 -21.68 -12.78 -19.03
N ASN A 90 -22.39 -11.74 -19.55
CA ASN A 90 -23.24 -11.78 -20.78
C ASN A 90 -24.22 -10.60 -21.01
N ASP A 91 -24.20 -9.50 -20.25
CA ASP A 91 -25.16 -8.38 -20.46
C ASP A 91 -24.44 -7.07 -20.77
N GLU A 92 -24.11 -6.82 -22.03
CA GLU A 92 -23.81 -5.45 -22.45
C GLU A 92 -25.10 -4.64 -22.37
N LEU A 93 -25.16 -3.72 -21.39
CA LEU A 93 -25.96 -2.47 -21.35
C LEU A 93 -27.17 -2.38 -20.41
N THR A 94 -27.64 -3.44 -19.74
CA THR A 94 -28.89 -3.33 -18.95
C THR A 94 -28.66 -2.89 -17.50
N TYR A 95 -27.62 -3.37 -16.83
CA TYR A 95 -27.39 -3.12 -15.40
C TYR A 95 -25.96 -2.71 -15.12
N ASN A 96 -25.77 -1.73 -14.23
CA ASN A 96 -24.53 -1.56 -13.49
C ASN A 96 -24.66 -2.17 -12.07
N THR A 97 -23.54 -2.25 -11.34
CA THR A 97 -23.48 -2.83 -9.99
C THR A 97 -24.49 -2.23 -9.02
N LEU A 98 -24.69 -0.90 -9.08
CA LEU A 98 -25.65 -0.21 -8.22
C LEU A 98 -27.10 -0.54 -8.60
N SER A 99 -27.45 -0.47 -9.89
CA SER A 99 -28.83 -0.78 -10.34
C SER A 99 -29.19 -2.24 -10.08
N LEU A 100 -28.23 -3.16 -10.26
CA LEU A 100 -28.43 -4.58 -9.97
C LEU A 100 -28.73 -4.79 -8.47
N TYR A 101 -27.92 -4.16 -7.61
CA TYR A 101 -28.13 -4.19 -6.16
C TYR A 101 -29.48 -3.60 -5.75
N GLN A 102 -29.81 -2.42 -6.28
CA GLN A 102 -31.07 -1.72 -5.95
C GLN A 102 -32.31 -2.53 -6.34
N ASN A 103 -32.29 -3.20 -7.50
CA ASN A 103 -33.38 -4.07 -7.91
C ASN A 103 -33.54 -5.28 -6.98
N PHE A 104 -32.46 -5.85 -6.45
CA PHE A 104 -32.58 -6.85 -5.39
C PHE A 104 -33.23 -6.27 -4.13
N MET A 105 -32.84 -5.05 -3.73
CA MET A 105 -33.35 -4.43 -2.50
C MET A 105 -34.82 -4.01 -2.59
N GLN A 106 -35.35 -3.70 -3.78
CA GLN A 106 -36.78 -3.40 -3.96
C GLN A 106 -37.69 -4.54 -3.52
N MET A 107 -37.23 -5.79 -3.59
CA MET A 107 -37.99 -6.95 -3.11
C MET A 107 -38.30 -6.88 -1.60
N ASN A 108 -37.48 -6.15 -0.84
CA ASN A 108 -37.70 -5.94 0.59
C ASN A 108 -38.94 -5.09 0.88
N GLU A 109 -39.43 -4.30 -0.08
CA GLU A 109 -40.68 -3.54 0.08
C GLU A 109 -41.89 -4.48 0.21
N HIS A 110 -41.83 -5.62 -0.47
CA HIS A 110 -42.89 -6.63 -0.48
C HIS A 110 -42.68 -7.73 0.56
N PHE A 111 -41.42 -8.04 0.87
CA PHE A 111 -41.02 -9.04 1.85
C PHE A 111 -39.95 -8.47 2.78
N PRO A 112 -40.33 -7.71 3.83
CA PRO A 112 -39.40 -7.04 4.73
C PRO A 112 -38.73 -8.05 5.66
N ILE A 113 -37.77 -8.80 5.11
CA ILE A 113 -37.00 -9.82 5.82
C ILE A 113 -35.63 -9.26 6.21
N LEU A 114 -35.06 -8.36 5.39
CA LEU A 114 -33.88 -7.59 5.76
C LEU A 114 -34.32 -6.38 6.57
N GLU A 115 -33.82 -6.23 7.79
CA GLU A 115 -34.20 -5.11 8.67
C GLU A 115 -33.55 -3.81 8.19
N LYS A 116 -32.37 -3.89 7.54
CA LYS A 116 -31.57 -2.73 7.14
C LYS A 116 -30.92 -2.92 5.78
N ASN A 117 -31.07 -1.93 4.91
CA ASN A 117 -30.23 -1.86 3.71
C ASN A 117 -28.81 -1.37 4.05
N ILE A 118 -28.03 -2.21 4.74
CA ILE A 118 -26.71 -1.86 5.34
C ILE A 118 -25.67 -1.45 4.30
N CYS A 119 -25.80 -1.89 3.05
CA CYS A 119 -24.86 -1.58 1.97
C CYS A 119 -25.31 -0.43 1.06
N ASN A 120 -26.51 0.12 1.22
CA ASN A 120 -27.08 1.12 0.30
C ASN A 120 -26.13 2.29 0.01
N ASN A 121 -25.45 2.78 1.05
CA ASN A 121 -24.56 3.95 0.95
C ASN A 121 -23.12 3.59 0.56
N TYR A 122 -22.81 2.31 0.37
CA TYR A 122 -21.46 1.80 0.18
C TYR A 122 -21.27 1.07 -1.14
N ILE A 123 -22.35 0.64 -1.81
CA ILE A 123 -22.25 0.10 -3.16
C ILE A 123 -21.71 1.16 -4.12
N GLU A 124 -20.71 0.80 -4.91
CA GLU A 124 -20.13 1.66 -5.95
C GLU A 124 -20.48 1.16 -7.35
N VAL A 125 -20.69 2.09 -8.27
CA VAL A 125 -20.71 1.81 -9.71
C VAL A 125 -19.28 1.49 -10.15
N ILE A 126 -19.06 0.28 -10.67
CA ILE A 126 -17.76 -0.18 -11.15
C ILE A 126 -17.77 -0.13 -12.68
N SER A 127 -16.79 0.57 -13.26
CA SER A 127 -16.49 0.51 -14.70
C SER A 127 -15.57 -0.66 -15.02
N GLU A 128 -15.52 -1.08 -16.27
CA GLU A 128 -14.59 -2.11 -16.76
C GLU A 128 -13.13 -1.80 -16.43
N ASP A 129 -12.68 -0.58 -16.71
CA ASP A 129 -11.34 -0.12 -16.34
C ASP A 129 -11.07 -0.25 -14.83
N THR A 130 -12.06 0.13 -14.00
CA THR A 130 -11.93 0.04 -12.54
C THR A 130 -11.88 -1.41 -12.09
N TYR A 131 -12.74 -2.27 -12.64
CA TYR A 131 -12.76 -3.69 -12.32
C TYR A 131 -11.43 -4.37 -12.68
N ASN A 132 -10.90 -4.10 -13.87
CA ASN A 132 -9.62 -4.66 -14.32
C ASN A 132 -8.46 -4.26 -13.38
N GLU A 133 -8.41 -3.00 -12.96
CA GLU A 133 -7.41 -2.54 -11.97
C GLU A 133 -7.60 -3.18 -10.59
N LEU A 134 -8.85 -3.32 -10.13
CA LEU A 134 -9.17 -3.99 -8.87
C LEU A 134 -8.82 -5.47 -8.90
N LYS A 135 -9.08 -6.17 -10.01
CA LYS A 135 -8.77 -7.59 -10.21
C LYS A 135 -7.27 -7.84 -10.18
N GLU A 136 -6.50 -6.95 -10.80
CA GLU A 136 -5.05 -6.93 -10.76
C GLU A 136 -4.52 -6.77 -9.32
N LEU A 137 -4.99 -5.75 -8.60
CA LEU A 137 -4.65 -5.50 -7.19
C LEU A 137 -5.08 -6.66 -6.29
N TYR A 138 -6.29 -7.18 -6.48
CA TYR A 138 -6.82 -8.33 -5.78
C TYR A 138 -5.86 -9.52 -5.89
N GLY A 139 -5.42 -9.84 -7.11
CA GLY A 139 -4.48 -10.93 -7.33
C GLY A 139 -3.13 -10.71 -6.66
N LEU A 140 -2.66 -9.48 -6.51
CA LEU A 140 -1.44 -9.18 -5.75
C LEU A 140 -1.63 -9.43 -4.25
N PHE A 141 -2.70 -8.89 -3.68
CA PHE A 141 -2.98 -9.04 -2.25
C PHE A 141 -3.34 -10.47 -1.86
N ASP A 142 -3.97 -11.25 -2.73
CA ASP A 142 -4.21 -12.67 -2.50
C ASP A 142 -2.90 -13.46 -2.38
N GLU A 143 -1.95 -13.23 -3.28
CA GLU A 143 -0.61 -13.84 -3.20
C GLU A 143 0.11 -13.48 -1.88
N LEU A 144 0.03 -12.21 -1.46
CA LEU A 144 0.61 -11.75 -0.19
C LEU A 144 -0.08 -12.40 1.02
N ASN A 145 -1.40 -12.52 1.01
CA ASN A 145 -2.15 -13.19 2.07
C ASN A 145 -1.79 -14.69 2.15
N ASN A 146 -1.65 -15.35 1.01
CA ASN A 146 -1.20 -16.74 0.94
C ASN A 146 0.22 -16.92 1.48
N LEU A 147 1.11 -15.96 1.22
CA LEU A 147 2.43 -15.89 1.84
C LEU A 147 2.38 -15.81 3.37
N GLN A 148 1.50 -14.97 3.90
CA GLN A 148 1.38 -14.69 5.34
C GLN A 148 0.68 -15.81 6.13
N LYS A 149 -0.30 -16.50 5.54
CA LYS A 149 -1.06 -17.59 6.19
C LYS A 149 -0.23 -18.82 6.53
N ASN A 150 0.90 -19.02 5.86
CA ASN A 150 1.76 -20.15 6.15
C ASN A 150 2.46 -19.91 7.51
N SER A 151 1.98 -20.61 8.55
CA SER A 151 2.51 -20.49 9.92
C SER A 151 3.87 -21.17 10.12
N HIS A 152 4.25 -22.13 9.25
CA HIS A 152 5.54 -22.85 9.25
C HIS A 152 6.04 -23.23 7.82
N PRO A 153 6.08 -22.31 6.85
CA PRO A 153 6.60 -22.61 5.52
C PRO A 153 8.10 -22.84 5.61
N GLN A 154 8.59 -23.86 4.91
CA GLN A 154 10.02 -24.00 4.69
C GLN A 154 10.53 -22.69 4.04
N ILE A 155 11.68 -22.20 4.50
CA ILE A 155 12.27 -20.93 4.05
C ILE A 155 12.30 -20.83 2.52
N LEU A 156 12.59 -21.94 1.83
CA LEU A 156 12.57 -22.05 0.36
C LEU A 156 11.21 -21.63 -0.23
N GLN A 157 10.11 -22.14 0.31
CA GLN A 157 8.75 -21.84 -0.14
C GLN A 157 8.38 -20.36 0.09
N ILE A 158 8.86 -19.75 1.19
CA ILE A 158 8.70 -18.32 1.42
C ILE A 158 9.35 -17.53 0.29
N CYS A 159 10.60 -17.86 -0.05
CA CYS A 159 11.36 -17.12 -1.05
C CYS A 159 10.82 -17.32 -2.47
N GLU A 160 10.36 -18.52 -2.82
CA GLU A 160 9.69 -18.79 -4.10
C GLU A 160 8.42 -17.96 -4.26
N ASN A 161 7.55 -17.96 -3.24
CA ASN A 161 6.32 -17.19 -3.28
C ASN A 161 6.61 -15.67 -3.23
N ALA A 162 7.60 -15.22 -2.47
CA ALA A 162 8.04 -13.83 -2.45
C ALA A 162 8.58 -13.38 -3.82
N THR A 163 9.21 -14.29 -4.57
CA THR A 163 9.65 -14.04 -5.96
C THR A 163 8.46 -13.85 -6.90
N LYS A 164 7.38 -14.63 -6.74
CA LYS A 164 6.15 -14.43 -7.53
C LYS A 164 5.55 -13.04 -7.27
N CYS A 165 5.40 -12.65 -6.01
CA CYS A 165 4.90 -11.33 -5.66
C CYS A 165 5.80 -10.21 -6.19
N TYR A 166 7.13 -10.37 -6.12
CA TYR A 166 8.07 -9.41 -6.68
C TYR A 166 7.88 -9.26 -8.20
N THR A 167 7.87 -10.37 -8.95
CA THR A 167 7.71 -10.35 -10.41
C THR A 167 6.38 -9.70 -10.81
N LYS A 168 5.29 -10.05 -10.13
CA LYS A 168 3.97 -9.48 -10.38
C LYS A 168 3.92 -7.99 -10.03
N TYR A 169 4.52 -7.56 -8.93
CA TYR A 169 4.61 -6.14 -8.62
C TYR A 169 5.41 -5.37 -9.68
N MET A 170 6.52 -5.93 -10.15
CA MET A 170 7.38 -5.29 -11.14
C MET A 170 6.72 -5.14 -12.52
N SER A 171 5.72 -5.95 -12.87
CA SER A 171 4.98 -5.77 -14.13
C SER A 171 4.17 -4.48 -14.18
N TYR A 172 3.86 -3.86 -13.03
CA TYR A 172 3.15 -2.57 -12.96
C TYR A 172 4.06 -1.36 -13.17
N LYS A 173 5.38 -1.55 -13.28
CA LYS A 173 6.36 -0.46 -13.37
C LYS A 173 5.99 0.53 -14.46
N ASP A 174 5.76 0.05 -15.68
CA ASP A 174 5.47 0.91 -16.84
C ASP A 174 4.03 1.46 -16.80
N THR A 175 3.09 0.70 -16.23
CA THR A 175 1.67 1.08 -16.05
C THR A 175 1.49 2.25 -15.08
N CYS A 176 2.46 2.51 -14.20
CA CYS A 176 2.39 3.58 -13.20
C CYS A 176 2.80 4.96 -13.74
N HIS A 177 3.25 5.08 -14.99
CA HIS A 177 3.69 6.35 -15.57
C HIS A 177 2.50 7.26 -15.95
N GLY A 178 2.55 8.53 -15.53
CA GLY A 178 1.55 9.55 -15.89
C GLY A 178 0.29 9.61 -15.00
N ASN A 179 -0.55 10.63 -15.18
CA ASN A 179 -1.58 10.99 -14.17
C ASN A 179 -2.83 10.09 -14.11
N LYS A 180 -3.03 9.17 -15.05
CA LYS A 180 -4.32 8.49 -15.26
C LYS A 180 -4.66 7.40 -14.22
N LYS A 181 -3.70 6.91 -13.43
CA LYS A 181 -3.87 5.75 -12.53
C LYS A 181 -3.49 6.03 -11.06
N LYS A 182 -3.93 7.18 -10.53
CA LYS A 182 -3.56 7.61 -9.16
C LYS A 182 -3.99 6.61 -8.08
N ASN A 183 -5.19 6.05 -8.17
CA ASN A 183 -5.71 5.12 -7.16
C ASN A 183 -4.94 3.80 -7.16
N LEU A 184 -4.75 3.19 -8.35
CA LEU A 184 -3.91 2.01 -8.52
C LEU A 184 -2.51 2.21 -7.91
N ARG A 185 -1.83 3.33 -8.21
CA ARG A 185 -0.51 3.63 -7.64
C ARG A 185 -0.51 3.73 -6.11
N ASN A 186 -1.52 4.39 -5.54
CA ASN A 186 -1.60 4.55 -4.09
C ASN A 186 -1.73 3.20 -3.39
N GLU A 187 -2.53 2.29 -3.96
CA GLU A 187 -2.66 0.93 -3.42
C GLU A 187 -1.46 0.04 -3.72
N LEU A 188 -0.78 0.18 -4.86
CA LEU A 188 0.51 -0.46 -5.11
C LEU A 188 1.56 -0.04 -4.08
N GLU A 189 1.59 1.24 -3.68
CA GLU A 189 2.47 1.70 -2.62
C GLU A 189 2.08 1.18 -1.24
N ARG A 190 0.80 0.95 -0.98
CA ARG A 190 0.36 0.26 0.23
C ARG A 190 0.85 -1.19 0.22
N PHE A 191 0.61 -1.91 -0.87
CA PHE A 191 1.13 -3.26 -1.06
C PHE A 191 2.65 -3.32 -0.84
N ARG A 192 3.39 -2.38 -1.42
CA ARG A 192 4.85 -2.24 -1.25
C ARG A 192 5.25 -2.19 0.22
N ARG A 193 4.54 -1.40 1.04
CA ARG A 193 4.81 -1.28 2.48
C ARG A 193 4.53 -2.60 3.21
N GLU A 194 3.39 -3.23 2.94
CA GLU A 194 2.99 -4.48 3.59
C GLU A 194 3.95 -5.64 3.23
N TYR A 195 4.29 -5.78 1.95
CA TYR A 195 5.26 -6.77 1.49
C TYR A 195 6.65 -6.55 2.11
N ASN A 196 7.16 -5.31 2.06
CA ASN A 196 8.48 -4.99 2.61
C ASN A 196 8.54 -5.27 4.12
N SER A 197 7.48 -4.91 4.85
CA SER A 197 7.38 -5.22 6.28
C SER A 197 7.36 -6.72 6.56
N PHE A 198 6.71 -7.51 5.70
CA PHE A 198 6.67 -8.96 5.85
C PHE A 198 8.03 -9.61 5.57
N ILE A 199 8.66 -9.27 4.43
CA ILE A 199 9.88 -9.94 3.96
C ILE A 199 11.13 -9.52 4.74
N GLN A 200 11.19 -8.29 5.27
CA GLN A 200 12.33 -7.81 6.07
C GLN A 200 12.61 -8.71 7.28
N ASN A 201 11.56 -9.31 7.85
CA ASN A 201 11.65 -10.21 8.98
C ASN A 201 12.07 -11.66 8.59
N LYS A 202 12.36 -11.91 7.31
CA LYS A 202 12.74 -13.24 6.77
C LYS A 202 14.17 -13.20 6.21
N ALA A 203 15.14 -13.63 7.02
CA ALA A 203 16.57 -13.39 6.79
C ALA A 203 17.16 -14.06 5.52
N SER A 204 16.55 -15.10 4.99
CA SER A 204 17.22 -16.06 4.09
C SER A 204 16.94 -15.92 2.59
N CYS A 205 16.07 -15.00 2.17
CA CYS A 205 15.76 -14.82 0.74
C CYS A 205 16.80 -13.96 0.00
N ASN A 206 16.83 -14.05 -1.34
CA ASN A 206 17.67 -13.23 -2.20
C ASN A 206 17.51 -11.73 -1.84
N PRO A 207 18.60 -10.97 -1.63
CA PRO A 207 18.53 -9.53 -1.32
C PRO A 207 17.67 -8.71 -2.28
N GLN A 208 17.62 -9.07 -3.57
CA GLN A 208 16.86 -8.31 -4.58
C GLN A 208 15.35 -8.28 -4.31
N ILE A 209 14.79 -9.34 -3.74
CA ILE A 209 13.36 -9.42 -3.43
C ILE A 209 13.03 -8.94 -2.01
N LYS A 210 14.03 -8.50 -1.22
CA LYS A 210 13.78 -7.99 0.15
C LYS A 210 13.16 -6.59 0.16
N THR A 211 13.17 -5.90 -0.98
CA THR A 211 12.61 -4.56 -1.10
C THR A 211 12.01 -4.34 -2.47
N LEU A 212 10.74 -3.97 -2.50
CA LEU A 212 10.08 -3.50 -3.71
C LEU A 212 10.37 -1.99 -3.93
N PRO A 213 10.71 -1.58 -5.17
CA PRO A 213 10.92 -0.17 -5.51
C PRO A 213 9.61 0.60 -5.45
N SER A 214 9.68 1.90 -5.14
CA SER A 214 8.51 2.77 -5.25
C SER A 214 8.28 3.16 -6.70
N PHE A 215 7.01 3.23 -7.11
CA PHE A 215 6.59 3.72 -8.43
C PHE A 215 6.00 5.13 -8.37
N GLN A 216 6.05 5.78 -7.21
CA GLN A 216 5.68 7.19 -7.11
C GLN A 216 6.74 8.05 -7.79
N GLU A 217 6.31 8.82 -8.80
CA GLU A 217 7.12 9.90 -9.34
C GLU A 217 7.36 10.92 -8.21
N THR A 218 8.57 10.91 -7.65
CA THR A 218 8.98 12.01 -6.77
C THR A 218 9.08 13.26 -7.64
N ASN A 219 8.27 14.28 -7.35
CA ASN A 219 8.44 15.60 -7.96
C ASN A 219 9.83 16.11 -7.54
N VAL A 220 10.83 15.85 -8.38
CA VAL A 220 12.21 16.28 -8.17
C VAL A 220 12.27 17.80 -7.99
N ASP A 221 11.32 18.52 -8.57
CA ASP A 221 11.12 19.96 -8.42
C ASP A 221 10.97 20.41 -6.96
N VAL A 222 10.30 19.63 -6.10
CA VAL A 222 10.11 19.96 -4.67
C VAL A 222 11.43 19.89 -3.89
N LEU A 223 12.36 19.04 -4.32
CA LEU A 223 13.71 18.97 -3.75
C LEU A 223 14.65 20.06 -4.32
N ILE A 224 14.42 20.52 -5.54
CA ILE A 224 15.26 21.54 -6.20
C ILE A 224 14.89 22.96 -5.74
N ILE A 225 13.62 23.27 -5.48
CA ILE A 225 13.16 24.59 -5.02
C ILE A 225 13.91 25.10 -3.77
N PRO A 226 14.07 24.34 -2.66
CA PRO A 226 14.83 24.82 -1.51
C PRO A 226 16.33 25.01 -1.83
N ILE A 227 16.90 24.22 -2.74
CA ILE A 227 18.31 24.34 -3.15
C ILE A 227 18.54 25.62 -3.96
N VAL A 228 17.65 25.93 -4.90
CA VAL A 228 17.73 27.14 -5.72
C VAL A 228 17.50 28.39 -4.88
N ILE A 229 16.51 28.40 -3.98
CA ILE A 229 16.26 29.55 -3.09
C ILE A 229 17.47 29.81 -2.19
N VAL A 230 18.11 28.76 -1.66
CA VAL A 230 19.34 28.93 -0.86
C VAL A 230 20.50 29.43 -1.70
N LEU A 231 20.60 29.13 -2.99
CA LEU A 231 21.70 29.60 -3.85
C LEU A 231 21.50 31.04 -4.38
N PHE A 232 20.25 31.46 -4.60
CA PHE A 232 19.92 32.74 -5.25
C PHE A 232 19.37 33.82 -4.31
N THR A 233 19.24 33.55 -3.01
CA THR A 233 18.91 34.58 -1.99
C THR A 233 20.16 35.14 -1.31
N PRO A 234 20.08 36.34 -0.69
CA PRO A 234 21.20 36.94 0.05
C PRO A 234 21.75 36.04 1.18
N LEU A 235 20.93 35.09 1.67
CA LEU A 235 21.32 34.06 2.64
C LEU A 235 22.33 33.06 2.06
N GLY A 236 22.23 32.71 0.77
CA GLY A 236 23.18 31.87 0.05
C GLY A 236 24.57 32.46 -0.04
N SER A 237 24.64 33.74 -0.37
CA SER A 237 25.89 34.51 -0.44
C SER A 237 26.60 34.54 0.92
N TRP A 238 25.84 34.59 2.03
CA TRP A 238 26.37 34.53 3.39
C TRP A 238 26.94 33.15 3.74
N PHE A 239 26.25 32.06 3.38
CA PHE A 239 26.77 30.69 3.54
C PHE A 239 28.02 30.45 2.69
N TYR A 240 28.03 30.87 1.43
CA TYR A 240 29.20 30.79 0.54
C TYR A 240 30.38 31.59 1.09
N GLY A 241 30.12 32.78 1.65
CA GLY A 241 31.12 33.62 2.33
C GLY A 241 31.72 32.93 3.56
N ARG A 242 30.91 32.20 4.36
CA ARG A 242 31.41 31.44 5.51
C ARG A 242 32.25 30.22 5.13
N ILE A 243 31.89 29.50 4.07
CA ILE A 243 32.67 28.37 3.56
C ILE A 243 34.02 28.86 3.00
N LYS A 244 34.03 29.97 2.24
CA LYS A 244 35.25 30.58 1.71
C LYS A 244 36.18 31.08 2.83
N ARG A 245 35.64 31.68 3.89
CA ARG A 245 36.41 32.07 5.09
C ARG A 245 37.06 30.87 5.79
N LYS A 246 36.37 29.72 5.90
CA LYS A 246 36.95 28.50 6.46
C LYS A 246 38.08 27.91 5.59
N LYS A 247 37.94 27.93 4.25
CA LYS A 247 39.03 27.49 3.34
C LYS A 247 40.27 28.37 3.47
N ASN A 248 40.10 29.70 3.58
CA ASN A 248 41.22 30.61 3.75
C ASN A 248 41.92 30.40 5.11
N MET A 249 41.17 30.23 6.21
CA MET A 249 41.77 29.91 7.52
C MET A 249 42.58 28.61 7.52
N ARG A 250 42.13 27.58 6.79
CA ARG A 250 42.88 26.31 6.65
C ARG A 250 44.17 26.47 5.85
N LYS A 251 44.18 27.40 4.88
CA LYS A 251 45.37 27.73 4.09
C LYS A 251 46.41 28.46 4.96
N PHE A 252 45.99 29.45 5.75
CA PHE A 252 46.86 30.15 6.70
C PHE A 252 47.44 29.20 7.77
N MET A 253 46.63 28.30 8.34
CA MET A 253 47.09 27.27 9.29
C MET A 253 48.11 26.29 8.68
N ASN A 254 48.00 25.98 7.38
CA ASN A 254 48.95 25.09 6.70
C ASN A 254 50.25 25.82 6.35
N GLU A 255 50.18 27.08 5.91
CA GLU A 255 51.35 27.94 5.66
C GLU A 255 52.14 28.20 6.96
N GLU A 256 51.45 28.46 8.08
CA GLU A 256 52.08 28.64 9.40
C GLU A 256 52.73 27.33 9.90
N LYS A 257 52.11 26.18 9.63
CA LYS A 257 52.67 24.85 9.99
C LYS A 257 53.87 24.46 9.14
N GLU A 258 53.92 24.87 7.86
CA GLU A 258 55.11 24.72 7.02
C GLU A 258 56.25 25.62 7.49
N GLN A 259 55.96 26.84 7.95
CA GLN A 259 56.96 27.78 8.46
C GLN A 259 57.56 27.32 9.82
N PHE A 260 56.74 26.77 10.73
CA PHE A 260 57.22 26.16 11.98
C PHE A 260 58.05 24.87 11.78
N SER A 261 57.91 24.19 10.63
CA SER A 261 58.64 22.95 10.35
C SER A 261 60.07 23.18 9.85
N TYR A 262 60.43 24.40 9.43
CA TYR A 262 61.77 24.70 8.93
C TYR A 262 62.77 25.15 10.02
N ASP A 263 62.29 25.56 11.21
CA ASP A 263 63.14 26.07 12.30
C ASP A 263 63.57 25.04 13.35
N SER A 264 63.28 23.74 13.17
CA SER A 264 63.75 22.67 14.06
C SER A 264 64.79 21.75 13.39
N LYS A 265 65.96 22.31 13.06
CA LYS A 265 67.19 21.52 12.91
C LYS A 265 68.14 21.84 14.06
N ILE A 266 68.12 21.02 15.11
CA ILE A 266 69.20 20.96 16.09
C ILE A 266 70.09 19.75 15.76
N PRO A 267 71.43 19.89 15.74
CA PRO A 267 72.34 18.85 15.28
C PRO A 267 72.50 17.73 16.31
N ASN A 268 72.81 16.54 15.80
CA ASN A 268 73.08 15.33 16.55
C ASN A 268 74.39 15.46 17.36
N ILE A 269 74.33 15.44 18.69
CA ILE A 269 75.52 15.34 19.56
C ILE A 269 75.25 14.28 20.65
N ASN A 270 75.97 13.17 20.56
CA ASN A 270 76.16 12.22 21.65
C ASN A 270 76.94 12.89 22.80
N SER A 271 76.50 12.78 24.05
CA SER A 271 77.42 12.67 25.20
C SER A 271 76.72 12.23 26.48
N HIS A 272 77.53 11.61 27.34
CA HIS A 272 77.24 10.87 28.56
C HIS A 272 76.66 11.70 29.73
N LYS A 273 76.02 10.97 30.66
CA LYS A 273 75.90 11.20 32.12
C LYS A 273 76.23 12.61 32.63
N THR A 274 75.24 13.24 33.27
CA THR A 274 75.42 13.79 34.63
C THR A 274 74.07 14.02 35.32
N GLN A 275 73.93 13.44 36.53
CA GLN A 275 72.92 13.79 37.52
C GLN A 275 73.24 15.17 38.11
N TYR A 276 72.27 16.07 38.17
CA TYR A 276 72.32 17.20 39.10
C TYR A 276 70.96 17.44 39.76
N ASN A 277 71.02 17.48 41.10
CA ASN A 277 69.94 17.74 42.04
C ASN A 277 69.59 19.23 42.05
N ILE A 278 68.31 19.57 42.20
CA ILE A 278 67.88 20.90 42.66
C ILE A 278 66.89 20.73 43.81
N ALA A 279 67.22 21.39 44.92
CA ALA A 279 66.51 21.36 46.19
C ALA A 279 65.24 22.22 46.16
N TYR A 280 64.17 21.69 46.76
CA TYR A 280 62.95 22.45 47.05
C TYR A 280 63.08 23.13 48.42
N TYR A 281 62.98 24.45 48.45
CA TYR A 281 62.60 25.17 49.67
C TYR A 281 61.07 25.26 49.72
N LYS A 282 60.51 24.82 50.86
CA LYS A 282 59.09 24.84 51.19
C LYS A 282 58.84 26.01 52.16
N SER A 283 57.79 26.79 51.93
CA SER A 283 57.10 27.56 52.97
C SER A 283 56.06 26.68 53.67
#